data_AF-A0A3D1IA77-F1
#
_entry.id   AF-A0A3D1IA77-F1
#
_cell.length_a   1.000
_cell.length_b   1.000
_cell.length_c   1.000
_cell.angle_alpha   90.00
_cell.angle_beta   90.00
_cell.angle_gamma   90.00
#
_symmetry.space_group_name_H-M   'P 1'
#
loop_
_entity.id
_entity.type
_entity.pdbx_description
1 polymer ?
#
loop_
_entity_poly.entity_id
_entity_poly.type
_entity_poly.pdbx_seq_one_letter_code
_entity_poly.pdbx_strand_id
1 'polypeptide(L)'
;MGLALPTETNRPLCQLAWYLGTRHGTLKDLLHKIKRAMNNGLRVSHDLAERSADDLSTDCQFASLAFQQGLLANFRYVRAPRRVLHVVCSRAPGALNFFPGSWLERYLEESPRRARPGIVEVQRSVQVSLPTGEDFELDIAAKDSSGKLLWVEAKTGEFTGSIPKSARVRRILDLPADRAILVLPEVSAAVCESLRTQYGLWTVNLDGWTELVGSLATACATQPRF
;
A
#
# COMPACT_ATOMS: atom_id res chain seq x y z
N MET A 1 -17.98 13.46 13.38
CA MET A 1 -17.73 13.47 11.92
C MET A 1 -17.62 12.02 11.46
N GLY A 2 -18.64 11.51 10.77
CA GLY A 2 -18.64 10.12 10.27
C GLY A 2 -17.71 10.00 9.06
N LEU A 3 -16.87 8.98 9.03
CA LEU A 3 -16.10 8.65 7.82
C LEU A 3 -17.07 8.00 6.82
N ALA A 4 -16.99 8.39 5.55
CA ALA A 4 -17.91 7.93 4.53
C ALA A 4 -17.68 6.44 4.20
N LEU A 5 -18.77 5.70 3.94
CA LEU A 5 -18.69 4.34 3.42
C LEU A 5 -18.17 4.36 1.96
N PRO A 6 -17.30 3.43 1.54
CA PRO A 6 -16.71 3.44 0.20
C PRO A 6 -17.76 3.24 -0.90
N THR A 7 -17.66 4.03 -1.96
CA THR A 7 -18.41 3.83 -3.21
C THR A 7 -17.94 2.56 -3.93
N GLU A 8 -18.88 1.69 -4.34
CA GLU A 8 -18.63 0.35 -4.92
C GLU A 8 -17.74 0.32 -6.18
N THR A 9 -17.55 1.46 -6.87
CA THR A 9 -16.91 1.59 -8.19
C THR A 9 -15.41 1.23 -8.24
N ASN A 10 -14.74 1.03 -7.10
CA ASN A 10 -13.28 0.83 -7.03
C ASN A 10 -12.82 -0.62 -6.74
N ARG A 11 -13.75 -1.57 -6.59
CA ARG A 11 -13.46 -2.94 -6.10
C ARG A 11 -12.40 -3.71 -6.91
N PRO A 12 -12.37 -3.67 -8.26
CA PRO A 12 -11.37 -4.39 -9.04
C PRO A 12 -9.92 -3.89 -8.83
N LEU A 13 -9.73 -2.57 -8.70
CA LEU A 13 -8.42 -1.99 -8.39
C LEU A 13 -7.95 -2.33 -6.97
N CYS A 14 -8.89 -2.41 -6.01
CA CYS A 14 -8.58 -2.87 -4.66
C CYS A 14 -8.17 -4.36 -4.64
N GLN A 15 -8.78 -5.20 -5.48
CA GLN A 15 -8.36 -6.60 -5.64
C GLN A 15 -6.96 -6.73 -6.25
N LEU A 16 -6.64 -5.91 -7.26
CA LEU A 16 -5.30 -5.87 -7.83
C LEU A 16 -4.26 -5.36 -6.82
N ALA A 17 -4.58 -4.31 -6.07
CA ALA A 17 -3.73 -3.79 -4.99
C ALA A 17 -3.51 -4.86 -3.90
N TRP A 18 -4.56 -5.61 -3.54
CA TRP A 18 -4.45 -6.74 -2.63
C TRP A 18 -3.52 -7.83 -3.14
N TYR A 19 -3.67 -8.19 -4.42
CA TYR A 19 -2.82 -9.18 -5.07
C TYR A 19 -1.35 -8.75 -5.05
N LEU A 20 -1.09 -7.48 -5.37
CA LEU A 20 0.25 -6.89 -5.35
C LEU A 20 0.84 -6.83 -3.94
N GLY A 21 0.10 -6.31 -2.95
CA GLY A 21 0.60 -6.15 -1.58
C GLY A 21 0.94 -7.48 -0.91
N THR A 22 0.07 -8.49 -1.06
CA THR A 22 0.30 -9.84 -0.50
C THR A 22 1.42 -10.63 -1.18
N ARG A 23 1.83 -10.22 -2.39
CA ARG A 23 2.89 -10.88 -3.18
C ARG A 23 4.01 -9.91 -3.54
N HIS A 24 4.18 -8.85 -2.76
CA HIS A 24 5.11 -7.77 -3.06
C HIS A 24 6.55 -8.28 -3.16
N GLY A 25 6.94 -9.25 -2.32
CA GLY A 25 8.27 -9.87 -2.37
C GLY A 25 8.63 -10.43 -3.75
N THR A 26 7.69 -11.11 -4.41
CA THR A 26 7.84 -11.63 -5.78
C THR A 26 7.76 -10.54 -6.83
N LEU A 27 6.77 -9.63 -6.70
CA LEU A 27 6.39 -8.66 -7.74
C LEU A 27 7.21 -7.37 -7.76
N LYS A 28 7.97 -7.05 -6.70
CA LYS A 28 8.71 -5.78 -6.56
C LYS A 28 9.60 -5.47 -7.76
N ASP A 29 10.29 -6.47 -8.31
CA ASP A 29 11.22 -6.27 -9.43
C ASP A 29 10.47 -5.91 -10.72
N LEU A 30 9.30 -6.51 -10.96
CA LEU A 30 8.43 -6.15 -12.08
C LEU A 30 7.86 -4.74 -11.87
N LEU A 31 7.38 -4.43 -10.66
CA LEU A 31 6.84 -3.12 -10.32
C LEU A 31 7.88 -2.01 -10.50
N HIS A 32 9.13 -2.22 -10.09
CA HIS A 32 10.23 -1.28 -10.31
C HIS A 32 10.50 -1.02 -11.79
N LYS A 33 10.55 -2.08 -12.60
CA LYS A 33 10.73 -1.94 -14.06
C LYS A 33 9.57 -1.17 -14.68
N ILE A 34 8.33 -1.42 -14.24
CA ILE A 34 7.13 -0.69 -14.68
C ILE A 34 7.24 0.80 -14.32
N LYS A 35 7.52 1.12 -13.05
CA LYS A 35 7.69 2.51 -12.58
C LYS A 35 8.75 3.25 -13.40
N ARG A 36 9.89 2.60 -13.67
CA ARG A 36 10.95 3.18 -14.52
C ARG A 36 10.50 3.36 -15.96
N ALA A 37 9.80 2.39 -16.54
CA ALA A 37 9.36 2.44 -17.92
C ALA A 37 8.29 3.53 -18.15
N MET A 38 7.44 3.80 -17.17
CA MET A 38 6.43 4.86 -17.27
C MET A 38 7.03 6.24 -17.54
N ASN A 39 8.25 6.49 -17.09
CA ASN A 39 8.98 7.73 -17.35
C ASN A 39 9.69 7.75 -18.71
N ASN A 40 10.09 6.59 -19.25
CA ASN A 40 11.13 6.54 -20.29
C ASN A 40 10.77 5.77 -21.59
N GLY A 41 9.72 4.93 -21.61
CA GLY A 41 9.46 4.13 -22.82
C GLY A 41 8.26 3.20 -22.80
N LEU A 42 7.51 3.14 -21.69
CA LEU A 42 6.32 2.32 -21.45
C LEU A 42 6.48 0.80 -21.62
N ARG A 43 7.59 0.31 -22.15
CA ARG A 43 7.82 -1.12 -22.41
C ARG A 43 8.78 -1.69 -21.38
N VAL A 44 8.45 -2.87 -20.88
CA VAL A 44 9.28 -3.63 -19.94
C VAL A 44 9.46 -5.04 -20.48
N SER A 45 10.69 -5.54 -20.37
CA SER A 45 11.03 -6.95 -20.49
C SER A 45 11.46 -7.46 -19.12
N HIS A 46 10.73 -8.43 -18.58
CA HIS A 46 10.98 -9.02 -17.29
C HIS A 46 11.36 -10.49 -17.46
N ASP A 47 12.63 -10.79 -17.20
CA ASP A 47 13.19 -12.14 -17.27
C ASP A 47 12.70 -13.00 -16.09
N LEU A 48 12.21 -14.19 -16.41
CA LEU A 48 11.65 -15.18 -15.48
C LEU A 48 12.36 -16.55 -15.61
N ALA A 49 13.54 -16.62 -16.25
CA ALA A 49 14.24 -17.87 -16.52
C ALA A 49 14.52 -18.69 -15.24
N GLU A 50 14.96 -18.01 -14.18
CA GLU A 50 15.33 -18.62 -12.89
C GLU A 50 14.21 -18.60 -11.84
N ARG A 51 13.02 -18.08 -12.19
CA ARG A 51 11.88 -18.02 -11.28
C ARG A 51 11.23 -19.39 -11.11
N SER A 52 10.71 -19.64 -9.92
CA SER A 52 9.87 -20.80 -9.65
C SER A 52 8.60 -20.79 -10.52
N ALA A 53 7.93 -21.93 -10.64
CA ALA A 53 6.65 -21.99 -11.36
C ALA A 53 5.58 -21.09 -10.70
N ASP A 54 5.61 -20.97 -9.37
CA ASP A 54 4.68 -20.17 -8.59
C ASP A 54 4.93 -18.66 -8.76
N ASP A 55 6.20 -18.24 -8.75
CA ASP A 55 6.55 -16.85 -9.03
C ASP A 55 6.19 -16.46 -10.46
N LEU A 56 6.47 -17.33 -11.42
CA LEU A 56 6.12 -17.11 -12.82
C LEU A 56 4.61 -16.94 -13.00
N SER A 57 3.82 -17.79 -12.35
CA SER A 57 2.37 -17.68 -12.34
C SER A 57 1.92 -16.36 -11.69
N THR A 58 2.60 -15.96 -10.62
CA THR A 58 2.34 -14.69 -9.92
C THR A 58 2.56 -13.47 -10.81
N ASP A 59 3.69 -13.39 -11.51
CA ASP A 59 3.99 -12.31 -12.45
C ASP A 59 2.99 -12.25 -13.61
N CYS A 60 2.66 -13.40 -14.20
CA CYS A 60 1.71 -13.48 -15.30
C CYS A 60 0.29 -13.10 -14.88
N GLN A 61 -0.16 -13.55 -13.71
CA GLN A 61 -1.47 -13.22 -13.18
C GLN A 61 -1.58 -11.74 -12.83
N PHE A 62 -0.54 -11.15 -12.23
CA PHE A 62 -0.49 -9.70 -11.98
C PHE A 62 -0.61 -8.92 -13.30
N ALA A 63 0.15 -9.28 -14.33
CA ALA A 63 0.07 -8.62 -15.64
C ALA A 63 -1.32 -8.78 -16.29
N SER A 64 -1.93 -9.96 -16.19
CA SER A 64 -3.28 -10.21 -16.69
C SER A 64 -4.32 -9.32 -15.99
N LEU A 65 -4.30 -9.27 -14.66
CA LEU A 65 -5.21 -8.43 -13.87
C LEU A 65 -4.98 -6.94 -14.17
N ALA A 66 -3.73 -6.49 -14.24
CA ALA A 66 -3.39 -5.11 -14.56
C ALA A 66 -3.84 -4.70 -15.98
N PHE A 67 -3.77 -5.62 -16.95
CA PHE A 67 -4.30 -5.42 -18.30
C PHE A 67 -5.83 -5.30 -18.30
N GLN A 68 -6.54 -6.18 -17.58
CA GLN A 68 -7.99 -6.12 -17.45
C GLN A 68 -8.48 -4.80 -16.82
N GLN A 69 -7.67 -4.19 -15.95
CA GLN A 69 -7.98 -2.89 -15.34
C GLN A 69 -7.50 -1.69 -16.17
N GLY A 70 -7.01 -1.91 -17.40
CA GLY A 70 -6.51 -0.84 -18.28
C GLY A 70 -5.22 -0.17 -17.80
N LEU A 71 -4.53 -0.75 -16.81
CA LEU A 71 -3.25 -0.25 -16.31
C LEU A 71 -2.09 -0.64 -17.24
N LEU A 72 -2.22 -1.77 -17.91
CA LEU A 72 -1.36 -2.18 -19.02
C LEU A 72 -2.13 -2.04 -20.33
N ALA A 73 -1.46 -1.53 -21.36
CA ALA A 73 -1.97 -1.49 -22.73
C ALA A 73 -1.82 -2.85 -23.44
N ASN A 74 -0.82 -3.66 -23.04
CA ASN A 74 -0.64 -5.02 -23.53
C ASN A 74 0.31 -5.81 -22.61
N PHE A 75 0.25 -7.14 -22.66
CA PHE A 75 1.28 -8.01 -22.12
C PHE A 75 1.44 -9.30 -22.96
N ARG A 76 2.63 -9.88 -22.96
CA ARG A 76 2.93 -11.15 -23.62
C ARG A 76 3.98 -11.91 -22.84
N TYR A 77 3.65 -13.15 -22.48
CA TYR A 77 4.63 -14.10 -21.94
C TYR A 77 5.22 -14.96 -23.07
N VAL A 78 6.55 -14.97 -23.16
CA VAL A 78 7.33 -15.84 -24.05
C VAL A 78 7.79 -17.04 -23.25
N ARG A 79 7.36 -18.24 -23.66
CA ARG A 79 7.66 -19.51 -22.98
C ARG A 79 9.14 -19.90 -23.11
N ALA A 80 9.47 -21.10 -22.60
CA ALA A 80 10.79 -21.70 -22.71
C ALA A 80 11.33 -21.69 -24.15
N PRO A 81 12.66 -21.59 -24.34
CA PRO A 81 13.69 -21.52 -23.29
C PRO A 81 13.87 -20.13 -22.66
N ARG A 82 13.27 -19.07 -23.24
CA ARG A 82 13.55 -17.68 -22.83
C ARG A 82 12.82 -17.26 -21.55
N ARG A 83 11.58 -17.70 -21.33
CA ARG A 83 10.74 -17.34 -20.15
C ARG A 83 10.78 -15.84 -19.84
N VAL A 84 10.25 -15.01 -20.73
CA VAL A 84 10.25 -13.54 -20.57
C VAL A 84 8.83 -13.01 -20.60
N LEU A 85 8.48 -12.17 -19.63
CA LEU A 85 7.24 -11.40 -19.62
C LEU A 85 7.49 -10.00 -20.18
N HIS A 86 6.87 -9.71 -21.32
CA HIS A 86 6.83 -8.36 -21.89
C HIS A 86 5.55 -7.66 -21.45
N VAL A 87 5.66 -6.44 -20.93
CA VAL A 87 4.49 -5.60 -20.62
C VAL A 87 4.62 -4.23 -21.27
N VAL A 88 3.49 -3.65 -21.65
CA VAL A 88 3.37 -2.28 -22.15
C VAL A 88 2.46 -1.52 -21.22
N CYS A 89 2.99 -0.52 -20.51
CA CYS A 89 2.26 0.33 -19.59
C CYS A 89 1.26 1.22 -20.33
N SER A 90 0.09 1.41 -19.74
CA SER A 90 -0.87 2.42 -20.17
C SER A 90 -0.46 3.83 -19.70
N ARG A 91 -0.89 4.86 -20.43
CA ARG A 91 -0.82 6.27 -19.99
C ARG A 91 -2.13 6.78 -19.40
N ALA A 92 -3.13 5.92 -19.26
CA ALA A 92 -4.38 6.29 -18.61
C ALA A 92 -4.08 6.81 -17.18
N PRO A 93 -4.82 7.81 -16.68
CA PRO A 93 -4.63 8.35 -15.33
C PRO A 93 -4.60 7.27 -14.24
N GLY A 94 -5.41 6.21 -14.39
CA GLY A 94 -5.39 5.06 -13.49
C GLY A 94 -4.01 4.39 -13.38
N ALA A 95 -3.31 4.20 -14.50
CA ALA A 95 -1.96 3.62 -14.51
C ALA A 95 -0.94 4.59 -13.89
N LEU A 96 -1.02 5.87 -14.27
CA LEU A 96 -0.16 6.95 -13.76
C LEU A 96 -0.28 7.14 -12.25
N ASN A 97 -1.42 6.81 -11.65
CA ASN A 97 -1.62 6.90 -10.20
C ASN A 97 -1.39 5.56 -9.49
N PHE A 98 -1.73 4.44 -10.12
CA PHE A 98 -1.66 3.11 -9.50
C PHE A 98 -0.23 2.69 -9.22
N PHE A 99 0.60 2.55 -10.26
CA PHE A 99 1.95 1.99 -10.11
C PHE A 99 2.89 2.86 -9.26
N PRO A 100 2.83 4.21 -9.32
CA PRO A 100 3.70 5.02 -8.49
C PRO A 100 3.38 4.91 -6.99
N GLY A 101 2.12 4.79 -6.58
CA GLY A 101 1.79 4.80 -5.15
C GLY A 101 0.40 4.32 -4.73
N SER A 102 -0.67 4.65 -5.46
CA SER A 102 -2.03 4.40 -4.94
C SER A 102 -2.40 2.92 -4.77
N TRP A 103 -1.62 1.99 -5.33
CA TRP A 103 -1.73 0.57 -5.00
C TRP A 103 -1.50 0.31 -3.50
N LEU A 104 -0.55 1.01 -2.88
CA LEU A 104 -0.21 0.82 -1.47
C LEU A 104 -1.35 1.33 -0.60
N GLU A 105 -1.87 2.53 -0.85
CA GLU A 105 -3.00 3.05 -0.08
C GLU A 105 -4.21 2.12 -0.14
N ARG A 106 -4.55 1.60 -1.35
CA ARG A 106 -5.64 0.64 -1.53
C ARG A 106 -5.40 -0.67 -0.80
N TYR A 107 -4.16 -1.15 -0.77
CA TYR A 107 -3.79 -2.33 -0.01
C TYR A 107 -3.97 -2.11 1.50
N LEU A 108 -3.46 -0.98 2.01
CA LEU A 108 -3.52 -0.62 3.43
C LEU A 108 -4.94 -0.28 3.91
N GLU A 109 -5.80 0.22 3.02
CA GLU A 109 -7.24 0.41 3.30
C GLU A 109 -7.96 -0.95 3.47
N GLU A 110 -7.61 -1.93 2.62
CA GLU A 110 -8.28 -3.24 2.58
C GLU A 110 -7.77 -4.21 3.66
N SER A 111 -6.49 -4.16 4.03
CA SER A 111 -5.90 -5.10 4.99
C SER A 111 -6.60 -5.14 6.35
N PRO A 112 -6.97 -4.01 6.99
CA PRO A 112 -7.63 -4.04 8.28
C PRO A 112 -9.10 -4.48 8.14
N ARG A 113 -9.77 -4.15 7.02
CA ARG A 113 -11.14 -4.64 6.72
C ARG A 113 -11.18 -6.17 6.59
N ARG A 114 -10.15 -6.75 5.98
CA ARG A 114 -10.03 -8.20 5.80
C ARG A 114 -9.59 -8.94 7.05
N ALA A 115 -8.89 -8.25 7.97
CA ALA A 115 -8.38 -8.83 9.20
C ALA A 115 -9.32 -8.70 10.41
N ARG A 116 -10.39 -7.89 10.36
CA ARG A 116 -11.15 -7.50 11.57
C ARG A 116 -12.66 -7.33 11.40
N PRO A 117 -13.41 -7.58 12.50
CA PRO A 117 -14.64 -6.89 12.91
C PRO A 117 -14.41 -5.65 13.83
N GLY A 118 -13.16 -5.33 14.21
CA GLY A 118 -12.84 -4.30 15.23
C GLY A 118 -12.33 -2.94 14.71
N ILE A 119 -12.19 -2.77 13.39
CA ILE A 119 -12.04 -1.44 12.77
C ILE A 119 -13.38 -1.16 12.11
N VAL A 120 -14.04 -0.12 12.59
CA VAL A 120 -15.45 0.13 12.30
C VAL A 120 -15.59 1.02 11.06
N GLU A 121 -14.64 1.93 10.87
CA GLU A 121 -14.61 2.87 9.76
C GLU A 121 -13.19 2.97 9.20
N VAL A 122 -13.05 2.94 7.88
CA VAL A 122 -11.79 3.19 7.16
C VAL A 122 -12.10 4.04 5.93
N GLN A 123 -11.36 5.12 5.73
CA GLN A 123 -11.47 5.99 4.57
C GLN A 123 -10.08 6.40 4.08
N ARG A 124 -9.91 6.45 2.76
CA ARG A 124 -8.68 6.88 2.08
C ARG A 124 -8.80 8.34 1.62
N SER A 125 -7.68 9.05 1.51
CA SER A 125 -7.59 10.43 1.03
C SER A 125 -8.49 11.41 1.80
N VAL A 126 -8.37 11.44 3.12
CA VAL A 126 -9.17 12.32 3.99
C VAL A 126 -8.52 13.68 4.13
N GLN A 127 -9.16 14.72 3.62
CA GLN A 127 -8.73 16.10 3.84
C GLN A 127 -9.06 16.56 5.26
N VAL A 128 -8.07 17.12 5.94
CA VAL A 128 -8.20 17.72 7.27
C VAL A 128 -7.57 19.10 7.26
N SER A 129 -8.23 20.07 7.88
CA SER A 129 -7.60 21.36 8.20
C SER A 129 -6.96 21.26 9.57
N LEU A 130 -5.65 21.45 9.62
CA LEU A 130 -4.89 21.39 10.87
C LEU A 130 -5.15 22.65 11.71
N PRO A 131 -4.98 22.59 13.04
CA PRO A 131 -5.09 23.75 13.93
C PRO A 131 -4.18 24.94 13.55
N THR A 132 -3.12 24.67 12.78
CA THR A 132 -2.21 25.68 12.21
C THR A 132 -2.81 26.47 11.04
N GLY A 133 -3.98 26.07 10.54
CA GLY A 133 -4.66 26.67 9.39
C GLY A 133 -4.22 26.09 8.03
N GLU A 134 -3.29 25.13 8.02
CA GLU A 134 -2.88 24.43 6.78
C GLU A 134 -3.79 23.22 6.51
N ASP A 135 -4.06 22.94 5.24
CA ASP A 135 -4.73 21.71 4.84
C ASP A 135 -3.74 20.56 4.71
N PHE A 136 -4.19 19.36 5.07
CA PHE A 136 -3.41 18.13 5.00
C PHE A 136 -4.30 16.96 4.56
N GLU A 137 -3.75 16.05 3.77
CA GLU A 137 -4.41 14.81 3.40
C GLU A 137 -3.88 13.66 4.26
N LEU A 138 -4.78 12.96 4.96
CA LEU A 138 -4.48 11.67 5.57
C LEU A 138 -4.69 10.58 4.52
N ASP A 139 -3.61 9.88 4.14
CA ASP A 139 -3.68 8.79 3.15
C ASP A 139 -4.74 7.75 3.53
N ILE A 140 -4.67 7.20 4.74
CA ILE A 140 -5.73 6.36 5.33
C ILE A 140 -6.05 6.84 6.74
N ALA A 141 -7.32 7.11 6.99
CA ALA A 141 -7.88 7.35 8.31
C ALA A 141 -8.82 6.20 8.69
N ALA A 142 -8.61 5.62 9.86
CA ALA A 142 -9.44 4.56 10.41
C ALA A 142 -9.88 4.89 11.84
N LYS A 143 -11.03 4.33 12.27
CA LYS A 143 -11.46 4.37 13.67
C LYS A 143 -11.58 2.96 14.23
N ASP A 144 -11.04 2.79 15.42
CA ASP A 144 -11.30 1.59 16.21
C ASP A 144 -12.69 1.65 16.86
N SER A 145 -13.09 0.54 17.50
CA SER A 145 -14.38 0.45 18.21
C SER A 145 -14.53 1.43 19.38
N SER A 146 -13.44 2.04 19.86
CA SER A 146 -13.48 3.10 20.87
C SER A 146 -13.63 4.51 20.27
N GLY A 147 -13.74 4.60 18.94
CA GLY A 147 -13.89 5.86 18.21
C GLY A 147 -12.59 6.65 18.04
N LYS A 148 -11.44 6.08 18.43
CA LYS A 148 -10.15 6.75 18.35
C LYS A 148 -9.54 6.61 16.95
N LEU A 149 -8.93 7.70 16.46
CA LEU A 149 -8.29 7.76 15.14
C LEU A 149 -7.02 6.92 15.09
N LEU A 150 -6.88 6.18 14.00
CA LEU A 150 -5.64 5.59 13.50
C LEU A 150 -5.36 6.21 12.14
N TRP A 151 -4.22 6.87 12.00
CA TRP A 151 -3.73 7.36 10.72
C TRP A 151 -2.64 6.43 10.20
N VAL A 152 -2.74 6.07 8.92
CA VAL A 152 -1.73 5.32 8.20
C VAL A 152 -1.30 6.14 6.98
N GLU A 153 -0.02 6.43 6.88
CA GLU A 153 0.64 7.11 5.76
C GLU A 153 1.30 6.06 4.84
N ALA A 154 1.01 6.14 3.55
CA ALA A 154 1.45 5.19 2.53
C ALA A 154 2.55 5.82 1.68
N LYS A 155 3.80 5.34 1.82
CA LYS A 155 4.91 5.93 1.06
C LYS A 155 5.67 4.90 0.22
N THR A 156 5.60 5.08 -1.09
CA THR A 156 6.36 4.32 -2.09
C THR A 156 7.53 5.18 -2.62
N GLY A 157 8.74 4.62 -2.65
CA GLY A 157 9.92 5.33 -3.16
C GLY A 157 10.59 6.27 -2.14
N GLU A 158 11.05 7.45 -2.60
CA GLU A 158 11.79 8.42 -1.78
C GLU A 158 10.93 8.91 -0.60
N PHE A 159 11.45 8.81 0.62
CA PHE A 159 10.69 9.03 1.86
C PHE A 159 11.31 10.05 2.82
N THR A 160 12.55 10.50 2.60
CA THR A 160 13.31 11.33 3.55
C THR A 160 12.60 12.64 3.88
N GLY A 161 11.96 13.28 2.89
CA GLY A 161 11.15 14.48 3.12
C GLY A 161 9.80 14.22 3.79
N SER A 162 9.28 12.99 3.71
CA SER A 162 7.93 12.63 4.19
C SER A 162 7.92 12.31 5.68
N ILE A 163 9.03 11.83 6.25
CA ILE A 163 9.12 11.44 7.66
C ILE A 163 9.00 12.66 8.59
N PRO A 164 9.78 13.76 8.42
CA PRO A 164 9.65 14.93 9.29
C PRO A 164 8.27 15.58 9.17
N LYS A 165 7.71 15.63 7.95
CA LYS A 165 6.35 16.12 7.69
C LYS A 165 5.32 15.30 8.47
N SER A 166 5.37 13.98 8.35
CA SER A 166 4.41 13.09 9.01
C SER A 166 4.53 13.14 10.54
N ALA A 167 5.77 13.16 11.05
CA ALA A 167 6.03 13.29 12.48
C ALA A 167 5.53 14.64 13.04
N ARG A 168 5.62 15.73 12.27
CA ARG A 168 5.06 17.04 12.64
C ARG A 168 3.54 16.97 12.72
N VAL A 169 2.88 16.45 11.70
CA VAL A 169 1.41 16.34 11.67
C VAL A 169 0.87 15.45 12.78
N ARG A 170 1.54 14.32 13.07
CA ARG A 170 1.20 13.48 14.23
C ARG A 170 1.13 14.29 15.53
N ARG A 171 2.12 15.15 15.78
CA ARG A 171 2.18 15.99 16.98
C ARG A 171 1.08 17.06 16.99
N ILE A 172 0.80 17.67 15.85
CA ILE A 172 -0.28 18.66 15.70
C ILE A 172 -1.66 18.04 15.97
N LEU A 173 -1.86 16.80 15.53
CA LEU A 173 -3.08 16.03 15.77
C LEU A 173 -3.13 15.38 17.17
N ASP A 174 -2.11 15.58 18.00
CA ASP A 174 -1.95 14.98 19.33
C ASP A 174 -2.12 13.45 19.32
N LEU A 175 -1.60 12.79 18.28
CA LEU A 175 -1.72 11.35 18.13
C LEU A 175 -0.59 10.61 18.86
N PRO A 176 -0.91 9.59 19.67
CA PRO A 176 0.08 8.62 20.17
C PRO A 176 0.91 8.01 19.04
N ALA A 177 2.13 7.57 19.34
CA ALA A 177 3.05 7.08 18.31
C ALA A 177 2.51 5.87 17.55
N ASP A 178 1.81 4.96 18.25
CA ASP A 178 1.15 3.76 17.72
C ASP A 178 -0.17 4.05 16.97
N ARG A 179 -0.58 5.33 16.89
CA ARG A 179 -1.80 5.79 16.21
C ARG A 179 -1.51 6.56 14.92
N ALA A 180 -0.23 6.76 14.60
CA ALA A 180 0.22 7.31 13.32
C ALA A 180 1.32 6.41 12.76
N ILE A 181 0.98 5.66 11.72
CA ILE A 181 1.83 4.60 11.16
C ILE A 181 2.29 5.01 9.77
N LEU A 182 3.59 5.03 9.53
CA LEU A 182 4.18 5.17 8.20
C LEU A 182 4.57 3.80 7.65
N VAL A 183 4.04 3.44 6.48
CA VAL A 183 4.36 2.18 5.80
C VAL A 183 5.29 2.41 4.62
N LEU A 184 6.46 1.76 4.69
CA LEU A 184 7.55 1.83 3.72
C LEU A 184 7.82 0.43 3.14
N PRO A 185 7.19 0.04 2.01
CA PRO A 185 7.17 -1.35 1.55
C PRO A 185 8.54 -1.89 1.09
N GLU A 186 9.49 -1.01 0.79
CA GLU A 186 10.80 -1.34 0.23
C GLU A 186 11.95 -1.06 1.21
N VAL A 187 11.64 -0.72 2.45
CA VAL A 187 12.63 -0.41 3.50
C VAL A 187 12.77 -1.60 4.45
N SER A 188 13.99 -1.88 4.90
CA SER A 188 14.24 -2.99 5.82
C SER A 188 13.67 -2.68 7.22
N ALA A 189 13.26 -3.71 7.95
CA ALA A 189 12.73 -3.56 9.30
C ALA A 189 13.70 -2.83 10.25
N ALA A 190 15.01 -3.09 10.13
CA ALA A 190 16.04 -2.41 10.94
C ALA A 190 16.12 -0.90 10.66
N VAL A 191 15.95 -0.48 9.40
CA VAL A 191 15.90 0.94 9.05
C VAL A 191 14.59 1.56 9.53
N CYS A 192 13.46 0.86 9.38
CA CYS A 192 12.17 1.31 9.93
C CYS A 192 12.23 1.55 11.44
N GLU A 193 12.86 0.65 12.21
CA GLU A 193 13.02 0.81 13.66
C GLU A 193 13.91 2.00 14.03
N SER A 194 14.98 2.21 13.26
CA SER A 194 15.87 3.37 13.44
C SER A 194 15.11 4.68 13.20
N LEU A 195 14.32 4.76 12.12
CA LEU A 195 13.47 5.92 11.80
C LEU A 195 12.40 6.15 12.88
N ARG A 196 11.80 5.08 13.38
CA ARG A 196 10.81 5.14 14.45
C ARG A 196 11.38 5.76 15.72
N THR A 197 12.57 5.30 16.12
CA THR A 197 13.27 5.84 17.30
C THR A 197 13.64 7.30 17.12
N GLN A 198 14.18 7.65 15.94
CA GLN A 198 14.65 9.01 15.66
C GLN A 198 13.52 10.05 15.60
N TYR A 199 12.39 9.70 14.99
CA TYR A 199 11.32 10.67 14.71
C TYR A 199 10.10 10.54 15.63
N GLY A 200 10.02 9.46 16.42
CA GLY A 200 8.86 9.14 17.24
C GLY A 200 7.61 8.88 16.42
N LEU A 201 7.75 8.32 15.21
CA LEU A 201 6.66 7.99 14.28
C LEU A 201 6.72 6.49 14.03
N TRP A 202 5.63 5.76 14.27
CA TRP A 202 5.63 4.31 14.09
C TRP A 202 5.86 3.97 12.62
N THR A 203 7.02 3.39 12.29
CA THR A 203 7.43 3.15 10.91
C THR A 203 7.62 1.66 10.71
N VAL A 204 7.02 1.10 9.65
CA VAL A 204 7.05 -0.34 9.34
C VAL A 204 7.20 -0.58 7.85
N ASN A 205 7.67 -1.77 7.49
CA ASN A 205 7.55 -2.29 6.13
C ASN A 205 6.25 -3.12 5.97
N LEU A 206 6.07 -3.81 4.83
CA LEU A 206 4.86 -4.61 4.60
C LEU A 206 4.72 -5.81 5.54
N ASP A 207 5.83 -6.44 5.93
CA ASP A 207 5.80 -7.57 6.87
C ASP A 207 5.37 -7.09 8.25
N GLY A 208 6.01 -6.03 8.76
CA GLY A 208 5.63 -5.41 10.03
C GLY A 208 4.21 -4.84 10.03
N TRP A 209 3.73 -4.34 8.88
CA TRP A 209 2.32 -3.96 8.72
C TRP A 209 1.39 -5.17 8.84
N THR A 210 1.72 -6.28 8.19
CA THR A 210 0.93 -7.52 8.22
C THR A 210 0.86 -8.09 9.64
N GLU A 211 1.98 -8.10 10.36
CA GLU A 211 2.05 -8.48 11.77
C GLU A 211 1.19 -7.56 12.64
N LEU A 212 1.28 -6.24 12.44
CA LEU A 212 0.50 -5.25 13.19
C LEU A 212 -1.00 -5.48 12.98
N VAL A 213 -1.44 -5.62 11.73
CA VAL A 213 -2.84 -5.92 11.41
C VAL A 213 -3.28 -7.27 11.99
N GLY A 214 -2.42 -8.28 11.98
CA GLY A 214 -2.69 -9.58 12.62
C GLY A 214 -2.83 -9.49 14.14
N SER A 215 -1.97 -8.72 14.81
CA SER A 215 -2.01 -8.51 16.25
C SER A 215 -3.29 -7.75 16.69
N LEU A 216 -3.72 -6.80 15.86
CA LEU A 216 -4.97 -6.10 16.03
C LEU A 216 -6.17 -7.07 15.95
N ALA A 217 -6.10 -8.14 15.15
CA ALA A 217 -7.16 -9.16 15.10
C ALA A 217 -7.23 -9.97 16.41
N THR A 218 -6.08 -10.33 16.99
CA THR A 218 -6.01 -11.17 18.20
C THR A 218 -6.40 -10.42 19.48
N ALA A 219 -6.05 -9.14 19.61
CA ALA A 219 -6.32 -8.35 20.82
C ALA A 219 -7.81 -8.10 21.12
N CYS A 220 -8.71 -8.24 20.14
CA CYS A 220 -10.17 -8.17 20.36
C CYS A 220 -10.79 -9.51 20.78
N ALA A 221 -10.11 -10.65 20.59
CA ALA A 221 -10.63 -11.96 20.96
C ALA A 221 -10.53 -12.24 22.48
N THR A 222 -9.78 -11.40 23.21
CA THR A 222 -9.52 -11.54 24.65
C THR A 222 -10.29 -10.56 25.53
N GLN A 223 -11.18 -9.73 24.99
CA GLN A 223 -12.11 -8.96 25.83
C GLN A 223 -13.26 -9.86 26.29
N PRO A 224 -13.51 -10.00 27.62
CA PRO A 224 -14.68 -10.71 28.11
C PRO A 224 -15.92 -10.01 27.58
N ARG A 225 -16.83 -10.78 26.98
CA ARG A 225 -18.21 -10.31 26.78
C ARG A 225 -18.81 -10.16 28.18
N PHE A 226 -18.97 -8.91 28.62
CA PHE A 226 -19.84 -8.58 29.75
C PHE A 226 -21.29 -8.54 29.26
#